data_AF-A0A976KT24-F1
#
_entry.id   AF-A0A976KT24-F1
#
_cell.length_a   1.000
_cell.length_b   1.000
_cell.length_c   1.000
_cell.angle_alpha   90.00
_cell.angle_beta   90.00
_cell.angle_gamma   90.00
#
_symmetry.space_group_name_H-M   'P 1'
#
loop_
_entity.id
_entity.type
_entity.pdbx_description
1 polymer ?
#
loop_
_entity_poly.entity_id
_entity_poly.type
_entity_poly.pdbx_seq_one_letter_code
_entity_poly.pdbx_strand_id
1 'polypeptide(L)'
;MYSLRALMPDKASSWRVVDSAFELSAPSIAECPAQGVPEIAVAGRSNVGKSSLLNAICGQRSLARVSRTPGRTRLLNFFAVRLRGPSGDLALRLVDLPGYGFAVAERSVRASFGPMIEGFFAGRGALCGLLLLVDARRDIQEPELQLLEYMSRRQLPTLLCATKVDKLKAGERGLVAAKLAKRVGVAPRDVLLTSARDRIGLGADDRFGGLPDQMARLVSGEVA
;
A
#
# COMPACT_ATOMS: atom_id res chain seq x y z
N MET A 1 20.13 -4.26 -0.77
CA MET A 1 19.05 -4.70 -1.68
C MET A 1 17.75 -4.60 -0.88
N TYR A 2 16.72 -3.92 -1.38
CA TYR A 2 15.47 -3.73 -0.63
C TYR A 2 14.67 -5.03 -0.55
N SER A 3 13.97 -5.29 0.57
CA SER A 3 12.99 -6.38 0.70
C SER A 3 11.68 -6.03 -0.02
N LEU A 4 11.75 -6.01 -1.34
CA LEU A 4 10.60 -5.85 -2.22
C LEU A 4 10.14 -7.21 -2.71
N ARG A 5 8.83 -7.49 -2.63
CA ARG A 5 8.30 -8.78 -3.07
C ARG A 5 8.03 -8.79 -4.56
N ALA A 6 8.40 -9.91 -5.18
CA ALA A 6 8.06 -10.17 -6.57
C ALA A 6 6.56 -10.39 -6.74
N LEU A 7 6.00 -9.89 -7.84
CA LEU A 7 4.63 -10.24 -8.24
C LEU A 7 4.67 -11.64 -8.86
N MET A 8 3.93 -12.58 -8.26
CA MET A 8 3.84 -13.93 -8.79
C MET A 8 2.68 -14.05 -9.78
N PRO A 9 2.92 -14.52 -11.02
CA PRO A 9 1.86 -14.84 -11.96
C PRO A 9 1.25 -16.16 -11.50
N ASP A 10 0.23 -16.08 -10.66
CA ASP A 10 -0.60 -17.26 -10.40
C ASP A 10 -1.98 -17.02 -10.97
N LYS A 11 -2.31 -17.75 -12.04
CA LYS A 11 -3.64 -17.75 -12.65
C LYS A 11 -4.70 -18.41 -11.76
N ALA A 12 -4.29 -19.08 -10.68
CA ALA A 12 -5.19 -19.80 -9.77
C ALA A 12 -5.63 -18.97 -8.55
N SER A 13 -4.94 -17.88 -8.22
CA SER A 13 -5.36 -16.97 -7.14
C SER A 13 -6.43 -16.02 -7.67
N SER A 14 -7.68 -16.23 -7.23
CA SER A 14 -8.85 -15.41 -7.56
C SER A 14 -9.40 -14.72 -6.31
N TRP A 15 -8.50 -14.15 -5.50
CA TRP A 15 -8.92 -13.44 -4.30
C TRP A 15 -9.76 -12.23 -4.70
N ARG A 16 -10.84 -12.00 -3.97
CA ARG A 16 -11.71 -10.84 -4.14
C ARG A 16 -12.12 -10.26 -2.81
N VAL A 17 -12.20 -8.95 -2.73
CA VAL A 17 -12.82 -8.28 -1.59
C VAL A 17 -14.32 -8.58 -1.62
N VAL A 18 -14.82 -9.21 -0.56
CA VAL A 18 -16.24 -9.53 -0.41
C VAL A 18 -16.93 -8.68 0.65
N ASP A 19 -16.16 -8.06 1.54
CA ASP A 19 -16.67 -7.13 2.55
C ASP A 19 -15.56 -6.20 3.02
N SER A 20 -15.93 -4.99 3.43
CA SER A 20 -15.00 -4.03 4.04
C SER A 20 -15.74 -2.93 4.80
N ALA A 21 -15.15 -2.50 5.92
CA ALA A 21 -15.72 -1.47 6.78
C ALA A 21 -14.62 -0.57 7.36
N PHE A 22 -14.94 0.70 7.61
CA PHE A 22 -14.10 1.56 8.43
C PHE A 22 -14.26 1.15 9.89
N GLU A 23 -13.16 0.86 10.57
CA GLU A 23 -13.16 0.51 11.99
C GLU A 23 -13.02 1.76 12.86
N LEU A 24 -11.87 2.44 12.76
CA LEU A 24 -11.58 3.62 13.57
C LEU A 24 -10.43 4.46 13.00
N SER A 25 -10.30 5.68 13.53
CA SER A 25 -9.13 6.54 13.33
C SER A 25 -8.40 6.71 14.66
N ALA A 26 -7.17 6.22 14.76
CA ALA A 26 -6.37 6.34 15.97
C ALA A 26 -5.45 7.57 15.89
N PRO A 27 -5.46 8.46 16.89
CA PRO A 27 -4.52 9.59 16.97
C PRO A 27 -3.17 9.20 17.58
N SER A 28 -3.04 7.98 18.10
CA SER A 28 -1.79 7.46 18.67
C SER A 28 -1.69 5.93 18.55
N ILE A 29 -0.49 5.38 18.78
CA ILE A 29 -0.28 3.92 18.81
C ILE A 29 -1.05 3.24 19.94
N ALA A 30 -1.24 3.93 21.07
CA ALA A 30 -1.97 3.42 22.22
C ALA A 30 -3.48 3.26 21.93
N GLU A 31 -4.02 4.08 21.03
CA GLU A 31 -5.43 4.08 20.64
C GLU A 31 -5.73 3.25 19.38
N CYS A 32 -4.73 2.53 18.88
CA CYS A 32 -4.94 1.59 17.77
C CYS A 32 -5.71 0.34 18.24
N PRO A 33 -6.49 -0.32 17.37
CA PRO A 33 -7.25 -1.50 17.74
C PRO A 33 -6.36 -2.66 18.18
N ALA A 34 -6.98 -3.66 18.79
CA ALA A 34 -6.33 -4.92 19.11
C ALA A 34 -5.82 -5.63 17.85
N GLN A 35 -4.67 -6.29 17.98
CA GLN A 35 -3.91 -6.92 16.90
C GLN A 35 -4.40 -8.36 16.60
N GLY A 36 -5.72 -8.56 16.55
CA GLY A 36 -6.35 -9.88 16.39
C GLY A 36 -6.42 -10.40 14.96
N VAL A 37 -6.07 -9.57 13.97
CA VAL A 37 -6.07 -9.93 12.54
C VAL A 37 -4.80 -9.38 11.88
N PRO A 38 -4.32 -10.01 10.79
CA PRO A 38 -3.23 -9.52 9.96
C PRO A 38 -3.46 -8.07 9.49
N GLU A 39 -2.42 -7.24 9.57
CA GLU A 39 -2.45 -5.83 9.17
C GLU A 39 -1.56 -5.59 7.94
N ILE A 40 -2.04 -4.79 6.99
CA ILE A 40 -1.24 -4.29 5.87
C ILE A 40 -1.28 -2.76 5.90
N ALA A 41 -0.11 -2.14 6.02
CA ALA A 41 0.00 -0.69 5.95
C ALA A 41 -0.11 -0.20 4.51
N VAL A 42 -0.65 1.00 4.34
CA VAL A 42 -0.70 1.72 3.06
C VAL A 42 -0.03 3.06 3.23
N ALA A 43 1.10 3.27 2.54
CA ALA A 43 1.85 4.51 2.59
C ALA A 43 2.00 5.12 1.20
N GLY A 44 2.19 6.42 1.18
CA GLY A 44 2.52 7.14 -0.03
C GLY A 44 2.40 8.64 0.19
N ARG A 45 2.93 9.41 -0.75
CA ARG A 45 2.84 10.88 -0.68
C ARG A 45 1.40 11.35 -0.66
N SER A 46 1.19 12.52 -0.07
CA SER A 46 -0.09 13.19 -0.21
C SER A 46 -0.44 13.40 -1.70
N ASN A 47 -1.71 13.18 -2.04
CA ASN A 47 -2.23 13.19 -3.41
C ASN A 47 -1.68 12.10 -4.35
N VAL A 48 -0.97 11.08 -3.86
CA VAL A 48 -0.54 9.93 -4.69
C VAL A 48 -1.71 9.08 -5.19
N GLY A 49 -2.88 9.20 -4.56
CA GLY A 49 -4.07 8.39 -4.87
C GLY A 49 -4.38 7.32 -3.83
N LYS A 50 -3.76 7.37 -2.64
CA LYS A 50 -3.97 6.44 -1.52
C LYS A 50 -5.44 6.27 -1.13
N SER A 51 -6.13 7.36 -0.80
CA SER A 51 -7.56 7.31 -0.46
C SER A 51 -8.43 6.84 -1.63
N SER A 52 -8.07 7.22 -2.87
CA SER A 52 -8.79 6.75 -4.07
C SER A 52 -8.62 5.25 -4.27
N LEU A 53 -7.41 4.72 -4.05
CA LEU A 53 -7.11 3.30 -4.13
C LEU A 53 -7.87 2.52 -3.05
N LEU A 54 -7.81 2.97 -1.79
CA LEU A 54 -8.55 2.38 -0.68
C LEU A 54 -10.06 2.32 -0.96
N ASN A 55 -10.66 3.44 -1.41
CA ASN A 55 -12.07 3.46 -1.77
C ASN A 55 -12.40 2.52 -2.95
N ALA A 56 -11.50 2.39 -3.92
CA ALA A 56 -11.72 1.53 -5.09
C ALA A 56 -11.65 0.04 -4.75
N ILE A 57 -10.79 -0.36 -3.80
CA ILE A 57 -10.66 -1.72 -3.28
C ILE A 57 -11.84 -2.07 -2.37
N CYS A 58 -12.20 -1.17 -1.46
CA CYS A 58 -13.27 -1.38 -0.50
C CYS A 58 -14.67 -1.24 -1.11
N GLY A 59 -14.78 -0.91 -2.40
CA GLY A 59 -16.08 -0.78 -3.09
C GLY A 59 -17.01 0.30 -2.54
N GLN A 60 -16.52 1.14 -1.63
CA GLN A 60 -17.30 2.14 -0.92
C GLN A 60 -16.82 3.54 -1.31
N ARG A 61 -17.74 4.37 -1.84
CA ARG A 61 -17.41 5.71 -2.37
C ARG A 61 -16.96 6.72 -1.28
N SER A 62 -17.07 6.38 0.00
CA SER A 62 -16.87 7.31 1.13
C SER A 62 -16.11 6.74 2.33
N LEU A 63 -15.56 5.53 2.26
CA LEU A 63 -14.95 4.84 3.40
C LEU A 63 -13.67 5.53 3.88
N ALA A 64 -12.71 5.73 2.98
CA ALA A 64 -11.56 6.57 3.21
C ALA A 64 -11.94 8.01 2.83
N ARG A 65 -12.31 8.82 3.83
CA ARG A 65 -12.50 10.26 3.64
C ARG A 65 -11.22 10.83 3.03
N VAL A 66 -11.32 11.32 1.80
CA VAL A 66 -10.24 12.08 1.15
C VAL A 66 -10.07 13.36 1.96
N SER A 67 -9.17 13.35 2.95
CA SER A 67 -8.90 14.55 3.74
C SER A 67 -8.27 15.60 2.84
N ARG A 68 -9.06 16.64 2.52
CA ARG A 68 -8.64 17.79 1.70
C ARG A 68 -7.97 18.88 2.53
N THR A 69 -7.83 18.68 3.85
CA THR A 69 -7.35 19.70 4.79
C THR A 69 -5.95 19.31 5.29
N PRO A 70 -4.88 19.99 4.81
CA PRO A 70 -3.52 19.74 5.29
C PRO A 70 -3.37 20.13 6.76
N GLY A 71 -2.71 19.30 7.55
CA GLY A 71 -1.92 19.77 8.69
C GLY A 71 -2.49 19.67 10.10
N ARG A 72 -3.71 19.16 10.37
CA ARG A 72 -4.25 19.25 11.76
C ARG A 72 -4.24 18.04 12.67
N THR A 73 -4.27 16.81 12.17
CA THR A 73 -3.96 15.61 12.97
C THR A 73 -3.69 14.48 11.98
N ARG A 74 -2.54 13.83 12.09
CA ARG A 74 -2.18 12.68 11.24
C ARG A 74 -2.73 11.44 11.93
N LEU A 75 -3.95 11.02 11.60
CA LEU A 75 -4.58 9.82 12.16
C LEU A 75 -4.15 8.57 11.39
N LEU A 76 -4.04 7.44 12.08
CA LEU A 76 -3.98 6.11 11.49
C LEU A 76 -5.41 5.64 11.26
N ASN A 77 -5.82 5.42 10.01
CA ASN A 77 -7.18 4.94 9.73
C ASN A 77 -7.17 3.44 9.47
N PHE A 78 -8.02 2.71 10.18
CA PHE A 78 -8.11 1.27 10.13
C PHE A 78 -9.37 0.84 9.39
N PHE A 79 -9.21 -0.11 8.48
CA PHE A 79 -10.30 -0.65 7.68
C PHE A 79 -10.29 -2.18 7.76
N ALA A 80 -11.38 -2.77 8.24
CA ALA A 80 -11.61 -4.20 8.16
C ALA A 80 -11.81 -4.58 6.70
N VAL A 81 -11.17 -5.66 6.24
CA VAL A 81 -11.32 -6.20 4.89
C VAL A 81 -11.44 -7.71 4.97
N ARG A 82 -12.45 -8.26 4.28
CA ARG A 82 -12.60 -9.70 4.10
C ARG A 82 -12.38 -10.04 2.64
N LEU A 83 -11.39 -10.89 2.38
CA LEU A 83 -11.12 -11.47 1.08
C LEU A 83 -11.76 -12.86 1.01
N ARG A 84 -12.21 -13.27 -0.18
CA ARG A 84 -12.61 -14.64 -0.50
C ARG A 84 -11.73 -15.15 -1.62
N GLY A 85 -11.12 -16.31 -1.42
CA GLY A 85 -10.25 -16.95 -2.39
C GLY A 85 -10.38 -18.47 -2.39
N PRO A 86 -9.46 -19.17 -3.07
CA PRO A 86 -9.49 -20.63 -3.22
C PRO A 86 -9.46 -21.39 -1.89
N SER A 87 -8.76 -20.85 -0.89
CA SER A 87 -8.57 -21.47 0.43
C SER A 87 -9.61 -21.03 1.47
N GLY A 88 -10.65 -20.31 1.06
CA GLY A 88 -11.71 -19.80 1.93
C GLY A 88 -11.70 -18.28 2.12
N ASP A 89 -12.26 -17.83 3.25
CA ASP A 89 -12.33 -16.41 3.61
C ASP A 89 -11.11 -16.02 4.46
N LEU A 90 -10.53 -14.86 4.16
CA LEU A 90 -9.39 -14.27 4.86
C LEU A 90 -9.79 -12.89 5.39
N ALA A 91 -9.76 -12.71 6.71
CA ALA A 91 -9.93 -11.40 7.34
C ALA A 91 -8.56 -10.74 7.54
N LEU A 92 -8.46 -9.47 7.16
CA LEU A 92 -7.29 -8.63 7.38
C LEU A 92 -7.72 -7.19 7.64
N ARG A 93 -6.76 -6.36 8.01
CA ARG A 93 -6.97 -4.93 8.21
C ARG A 93 -6.02 -4.11 7.35
N LEU A 94 -6.57 -3.17 6.61
CA LEU A 94 -5.79 -2.14 5.92
C LEU A 94 -5.58 -0.95 6.87
N VAL A 95 -4.34 -0.49 6.97
CA VAL A 95 -3.97 0.65 7.81
C VAL A 95 -3.49 1.79 6.93
N ASP A 96 -4.33 2.80 6.78
CA ASP A 96 -4.01 4.01 6.04
C ASP A 96 -3.09 4.90 6.86
N LEU A 97 -1.81 4.94 6.46
CA LEU A 97 -0.84 5.82 7.09
C LEU A 97 -1.04 7.26 6.61
N PRO A 98 -0.78 8.25 7.47
CA PRO A 98 -0.76 9.65 7.07
C PRO A 98 0.15 9.88 5.86
N GLY A 99 -0.35 10.61 4.86
CA GLY A 99 0.45 10.95 3.68
C GLY A 99 1.67 11.78 4.07
N TYR A 100 2.86 11.38 3.61
CA TYR A 100 4.09 12.13 3.82
C TYR A 100 4.32 13.15 2.69
N GLY A 101 5.13 14.18 2.93
CA GLY A 101 5.52 15.15 1.91
C GLY A 101 4.72 16.45 1.79
N PHE A 102 3.94 16.84 2.81
CA PHE A 102 3.42 18.22 2.97
C PHE A 102 4.03 19.00 4.16
N ALA A 103 5.05 18.46 4.82
CA ALA A 103 5.81 19.25 5.78
C ALA A 103 6.89 20.03 5.02
N VAL A 104 6.59 21.30 4.72
CA VAL A 104 7.64 22.32 4.63
C VAL A 104 8.28 22.35 6.01
N ALA A 105 9.41 21.68 6.17
CA ALA A 105 10.31 21.94 7.29
C ALA A 105 11.69 21.37 6.95
N GLU A 106 12.58 22.32 6.72
CA GLU A 106 14.01 22.19 6.85
C GLU A 106 14.40 21.36 8.09
N ARG A 107 15.52 20.63 7.96
CA ARG A 107 16.34 19.97 9.00
C ARG A 107 16.14 18.46 9.22
N SER A 108 17.14 17.77 8.67
CA SER A 108 17.63 16.43 8.98
C SER A 108 16.87 15.25 8.36
N VAL A 109 17.67 14.40 7.73
CA VAL A 109 17.36 13.10 7.12
C VAL A 109 16.73 12.09 8.12
N ARG A 110 16.54 12.47 9.39
CA ARG A 110 15.95 11.66 10.47
C ARG A 110 14.44 11.86 10.70
N ALA A 111 13.77 12.80 10.01
CA ALA A 111 12.37 13.16 10.31
C ALA A 111 11.39 12.92 9.15
N SER A 112 11.64 11.97 8.24
CA SER A 112 10.83 11.81 7.02
C SER A 112 9.40 11.32 7.25
N PHE A 113 9.16 10.49 8.28
CA PHE A 113 7.82 9.90 8.55
C PHE A 113 7.25 10.26 9.93
N GLY A 114 8.09 10.78 10.82
CA GLY A 114 7.73 11.20 12.18
C GLY A 114 7.51 10.02 13.15
N PRO A 115 7.50 10.29 14.47
CA PRO A 115 7.49 9.26 15.52
C PRO A 115 6.29 8.30 15.45
N MET A 116 5.15 8.75 14.94
CA MET A 116 3.96 7.92 14.81
C MET A 116 4.13 6.78 13.81
N ILE A 117 4.69 7.06 12.61
CA ILE A 117 4.85 6.03 11.58
C ILE A 117 5.94 5.04 11.99
N GLU A 118 7.04 5.54 12.55
CA GLU A 118 8.11 4.68 13.08
C GLU A 118 7.62 3.82 14.25
N GLY A 119 6.89 4.40 15.20
CA GLY A 119 6.29 3.68 16.31
C GLY A 119 5.25 2.65 15.86
N PHE A 120 4.50 2.95 14.79
CA PHE A 120 3.58 1.99 14.18
C PHE A 120 4.32 0.77 13.64
N PHE A 121 5.33 0.98 12.78
CA PHE A 121 6.10 -0.14 12.23
C PHE A 121 6.90 -0.90 13.29
N ALA A 122 7.31 -0.24 14.37
CA ALA A 122 8.04 -0.86 15.45
C ALA A 122 7.16 -1.72 16.38
N GLY A 123 5.96 -1.23 16.70
CA GLY A 123 5.11 -1.79 17.76
C GLY A 123 3.95 -2.66 17.31
N ARG A 124 3.70 -2.79 16.00
CA ARG A 124 2.61 -3.61 15.45
C ARG A 124 3.12 -4.98 15.01
N GLY A 125 2.98 -5.98 15.88
CA GLY A 125 3.32 -7.38 15.61
C GLY A 125 2.40 -8.06 14.59
N ALA A 126 1.15 -7.60 14.42
CA ALA A 126 0.26 -8.10 13.38
C ALA A 126 0.55 -7.55 11.97
N LEU A 127 1.50 -6.63 11.84
CA LEU A 127 1.83 -6.04 10.55
C LEU A 127 2.56 -7.05 9.65
N CYS A 128 1.90 -7.42 8.56
CA CYS A 128 2.40 -8.39 7.59
C CYS A 128 3.17 -7.75 6.44
N GLY A 129 2.98 -6.45 6.17
CA GLY A 129 3.68 -5.77 5.09
C GLY A 129 3.17 -4.38 4.76
N LEU A 130 3.69 -3.82 3.66
CA LEU A 130 3.41 -2.47 3.20
C LEU A 130 2.99 -2.44 1.73
N LEU A 131 1.94 -1.67 1.43
CA LEU A 131 1.64 -1.16 0.09
C LEU A 131 2.26 0.24 -0.04
N LEU A 132 3.32 0.37 -0.83
CA LEU A 132 3.98 1.65 -1.09
C LEU A 132 3.47 2.23 -2.41
N LEU A 133 2.74 3.34 -2.35
CA LEU A 133 2.16 3.98 -3.52
C LEU A 133 3.06 5.06 -4.10
N VAL A 134 3.25 5.02 -5.43
CA VAL A 134 3.98 6.03 -6.21
C VAL A 134 3.12 6.46 -7.40
N ASP A 135 2.99 7.77 -7.64
CA ASP A 135 2.26 8.30 -8.81
C ASP A 135 3.04 7.94 -10.07
N ALA A 136 2.45 7.18 -10.99
CA ALA A 136 3.12 6.65 -12.19
C ALA A 136 3.66 7.74 -13.13
N ARG A 137 3.24 9.00 -12.95
CA ARG A 137 3.74 10.15 -13.72
C ARG A 137 5.00 10.78 -13.10
N ARG A 138 5.42 10.30 -11.93
CA ARG A 138 6.54 10.85 -11.15
C ARG A 138 7.57 9.76 -10.90
N ASP A 139 8.80 10.19 -10.69
CA ASP A 139 9.84 9.30 -10.21
C ASP A 139 9.71 9.06 -8.71
N ILE A 140 10.14 7.87 -8.28
CA ILE A 140 10.35 7.54 -6.87
C ILE A 140 11.42 8.47 -6.28
N GLN A 141 11.15 9.06 -5.12
CA GLN A 141 12.01 10.05 -4.47
C GLN A 141 12.60 9.49 -3.18
N GLU A 142 13.47 10.29 -2.56
CA GLU A 142 14.20 9.91 -1.34
C GLU A 142 13.31 9.38 -0.20
N PRO A 143 12.14 9.98 0.12
CA PRO A 143 11.28 9.43 1.16
C PRO A 143 10.79 8.01 0.84
N GLU A 144 10.39 7.72 -0.40
CA GLU A 144 10.02 6.34 -0.75
C GLU A 144 11.18 5.37 -0.55
N LEU A 145 12.41 5.76 -0.95
CA LEU A 145 13.60 4.92 -0.83
C LEU A 145 13.99 4.65 0.64
N GLN A 146 13.88 5.66 1.51
CA GLN A 146 14.11 5.52 2.94
C GLN A 146 13.09 4.58 3.58
N LEU A 147 11.82 4.66 3.17
CA LEU A 147 10.79 3.74 3.66
C LEU A 147 11.07 2.31 3.21
N LEU A 148 11.45 2.11 1.94
CA LEU A 148 11.86 0.80 1.44
C LEU A 148 13.05 0.22 2.21
N GLU A 149 14.04 1.05 2.53
CA GLU A 149 15.18 0.64 3.35
C GLU A 149 14.75 0.23 4.76
N TYR A 150 13.89 1.02 5.40
CA TYR A 150 13.38 0.74 6.72
C TYR A 150 12.61 -0.58 6.78
N MET A 151 11.68 -0.79 5.83
CA MET A 151 10.92 -2.04 5.73
C MET A 151 11.85 -3.25 5.50
N SER A 152 12.89 -3.06 4.68
CA SER A 152 13.90 -4.08 4.42
C SER A 152 14.68 -4.49 5.67
N ARG A 153 15.12 -3.53 6.49
CA ARG A 153 15.81 -3.81 7.76
C ARG A 153 14.91 -4.53 8.75
N ARG A 154 13.60 -4.28 8.67
CA ARG A 154 12.55 -4.91 9.49
C ARG A 154 12.09 -6.27 8.97
N GLN A 155 12.59 -6.71 7.81
CA GLN A 155 12.14 -7.90 7.09
C GLN A 155 10.63 -7.89 6.81
N LEU A 156 10.06 -6.69 6.69
CA LEU A 156 8.66 -6.54 6.35
C LEU A 156 8.53 -6.37 4.83
N PRO A 157 7.76 -7.24 4.17
CA PRO A 157 7.64 -7.20 2.73
C PRO A 157 6.92 -5.94 2.28
N THR A 158 7.40 -5.36 1.18
CA THR A 158 6.77 -4.22 0.54
C THR A 158 6.36 -4.54 -0.90
N LEU A 159 5.13 -4.18 -1.25
CA LEU A 159 4.64 -4.16 -2.62
C LEU A 159 4.65 -2.72 -3.14
N LEU A 160 5.33 -2.50 -4.27
CA LEU A 160 5.36 -1.20 -4.94
C LEU A 160 4.16 -1.06 -5.88
N CYS A 161 3.30 -0.09 -5.63
CA CYS A 161 2.10 0.20 -6.41
C CYS A 161 2.26 1.51 -7.18
N ALA A 162 2.39 1.43 -8.51
CA ALA A 162 2.37 2.60 -9.38
C ALA A 162 0.92 3.01 -9.65
N THR A 163 0.47 4.12 -9.09
CA THR A 163 -0.92 4.61 -9.18
C THR A 163 -1.14 5.52 -10.39
N LYS A 164 -2.41 5.73 -10.75
CA LYS A 164 -2.85 6.67 -11.80
C LYS A 164 -2.36 6.31 -13.20
N VAL A 165 -2.22 5.03 -13.51
CA VAL A 165 -1.82 4.56 -14.85
C VAL A 165 -2.86 4.85 -15.93
N ASP A 166 -4.07 5.29 -15.56
CA ASP A 166 -5.07 5.88 -16.46
C ASP A 166 -4.61 7.20 -17.10
N LYS A 167 -3.62 7.86 -16.50
CA LYS A 167 -3.03 9.09 -17.03
C LYS A 167 -1.89 8.86 -18.02
N LEU A 168 -1.54 7.60 -18.27
CA LEU A 168 -0.48 7.19 -19.18
C LEU A 168 -1.07 6.50 -20.40
N LYS A 169 -0.41 6.66 -21.55
CA LYS A 169 -0.72 5.87 -22.75
C LYS A 169 -0.35 4.40 -22.50
N ALA A 170 -1.04 3.48 -23.16
CA ALA A 170 -0.84 2.04 -22.96
C ALA A 170 0.63 1.60 -23.11
N GLY A 171 1.35 2.12 -24.12
CA GLY A 171 2.77 1.84 -24.35
C GLY A 171 3.74 2.43 -23.32
N GLU A 172 3.32 3.44 -22.55
CA GLU A 172 4.17 4.11 -21.54
C GLU A 172 4.17 3.35 -20.21
N ARG A 173 3.12 2.57 -19.94
CA ARG A 173 2.93 1.83 -18.67
C ARG A 173 4.09 0.88 -18.38
N GLY A 174 4.54 0.13 -19.39
CA GLY A 174 5.68 -0.79 -19.25
C GLY A 174 7.00 -0.06 -19.01
N LEU A 175 7.19 1.11 -19.64
CA LEU A 175 8.39 1.94 -19.44
C LEU A 175 8.45 2.49 -18.02
N VAL A 176 7.32 2.95 -17.48
CA VAL A 176 7.23 3.42 -16.09
C VAL A 176 7.51 2.30 -15.10
N ALA A 177 6.91 1.12 -15.30
CA ALA A 177 7.19 -0.06 -14.49
C ALA A 177 8.69 -0.40 -14.49
N ALA A 178 9.32 -0.43 -15.67
CA ALA A 178 10.74 -0.71 -15.81
C ALA A 178 11.62 0.36 -15.15
N LYS A 179 11.26 1.64 -15.28
CA LYS A 179 12.00 2.74 -14.66
C LYS A 179 11.96 2.66 -13.13
N LEU A 180 10.77 2.48 -12.56
CA LEU A 180 10.59 2.32 -11.11
C LEU A 180 11.32 1.07 -10.60
N ALA A 181 11.15 -0.05 -11.29
CA ALA A 181 11.78 -1.31 -10.93
C ALA A 181 13.31 -1.22 -10.94
N LYS A 182 13.90 -0.62 -11.97
CA LYS A 182 15.34 -0.36 -12.04
C LYS A 182 15.83 0.48 -10.86
N ARG A 183 15.06 1.50 -10.46
CA ARG A 183 15.46 2.41 -9.37
C ARG A 183 15.47 1.73 -8.01
N VAL A 184 14.66 0.69 -7.82
CA VAL A 184 14.57 -0.07 -6.57
C VAL A 184 15.15 -1.49 -6.66
N GLY A 185 15.75 -1.85 -7.79
CA GLY A 185 16.44 -3.14 -7.98
C GLY A 185 15.52 -4.37 -8.00
N VAL A 186 14.33 -4.26 -8.59
CA VAL A 186 13.39 -5.39 -8.80
C VAL A 186 13.10 -5.61 -10.28
N ALA A 187 12.37 -6.68 -10.63
CA ALA A 187 11.94 -6.86 -12.00
C ALA A 187 10.76 -5.93 -12.33
N PRO A 188 10.63 -5.43 -13.58
CA PRO A 188 9.49 -4.59 -13.99
C PRO A 188 8.12 -5.21 -13.69
N ARG A 189 8.04 -6.54 -13.76
CA ARG A 189 6.82 -7.30 -13.45
C ARG A 189 6.41 -7.21 -11.98
N ASP A 190 7.32 -6.81 -11.08
CA ASP A 190 7.10 -6.73 -9.63
C ASP A 190 6.51 -5.38 -9.18
N VAL A 191 6.30 -4.46 -10.13
CA VAL A 191 5.63 -3.18 -9.89
C VAL A 191 4.15 -3.32 -10.24
N LEU A 192 3.28 -3.26 -9.24
CA LEU A 192 1.83 -3.34 -9.47
C LEU A 192 1.33 -2.02 -10.07
N LEU A 193 0.89 -2.08 -11.33
CA LEU A 193 0.24 -0.96 -11.98
C LEU A 193 -1.22 -0.85 -11.53
N THR A 194 -1.62 0.32 -11.02
CA THR A 194 -2.97 0.52 -10.47
C THR A 194 -3.64 1.78 -11.01
N SER A 195 -4.95 1.68 -11.27
CA SER A 195 -5.82 2.83 -11.46
C SER A 195 -7.11 2.65 -10.67
N ALA A 196 -7.36 3.56 -9.72
CA ALA A 196 -8.64 3.61 -9.02
C ALA A 196 -9.80 3.99 -9.97
N ARG A 197 -9.52 4.76 -11.02
CA ARG A 197 -10.53 5.25 -11.98
C ARG A 197 -10.95 4.15 -12.94
N ASP A 198 -9.96 3.51 -13.57
CA ASP A 198 -10.18 2.52 -14.62
C ASP A 198 -10.15 1.08 -14.06
N ARG A 199 -10.05 0.93 -12.73
CA ARG A 199 -10.00 -0.33 -11.97
C ARG A 199 -8.88 -1.30 -12.39
N ILE A 200 -7.80 -0.77 -12.96
CA ILE A 200 -6.61 -1.55 -13.34
C ILE A 200 -5.86 -1.98 -12.08
N GLY A 201 -5.43 -3.25 -12.01
CA GLY A 201 -4.64 -3.80 -10.90
C GLY A 201 -5.43 -4.06 -9.62
N LEU A 202 -6.77 -4.00 -9.66
CA LEU A 202 -7.65 -4.11 -8.49
C LEU A 202 -8.51 -5.38 -8.47
N GLY A 203 -8.57 -6.12 -9.57
CA GLY A 203 -9.45 -7.28 -9.74
C GLY A 203 -8.68 -8.59 -9.88
N ALA A 204 -9.38 -9.70 -9.65
CA ALA A 204 -8.82 -11.05 -9.85
C ALA A 204 -8.44 -11.34 -11.31
N ASP A 205 -9.06 -10.64 -12.27
CA ASP A 205 -8.80 -10.82 -13.71
C ASP A 205 -7.54 -10.09 -14.21
N ASP A 206 -6.84 -9.36 -13.33
CA ASP A 206 -5.59 -8.70 -13.68
C ASP A 206 -4.50 -9.75 -13.99
N ARG A 207 -3.78 -9.54 -15.10
CA ARG A 207 -2.84 -10.52 -15.69
C ARG A 207 -1.79 -11.11 -14.74
N PHE A 208 -1.48 -10.44 -13.63
CA PHE A 208 -0.47 -10.85 -12.64
C PHE A 208 -1.04 -11.05 -11.23
N GLY A 209 -2.37 -11.19 -11.10
CA GLY A 209 -3.09 -11.15 -9.83
C GLY A 209 -3.27 -9.71 -9.36
N GLY A 210 -4.51 -9.33 -9.08
CA GLY A 210 -4.83 -7.98 -8.64
C GLY A 210 -4.37 -7.73 -7.21
N LEU A 211 -4.64 -6.52 -6.73
CA LEU A 211 -4.31 -6.15 -5.36
C LEU A 211 -4.88 -7.11 -4.28
N PRO A 212 -6.08 -7.70 -4.41
CA PRO A 212 -6.54 -8.74 -3.48
C PRO A 212 -5.61 -9.95 -3.36
N ASP A 213 -5.09 -10.44 -4.48
CA ASP A 213 -4.17 -11.58 -4.49
C ASP A 213 -2.85 -11.22 -3.80
N GLN A 214 -2.34 -10.01 -4.05
CA GLN A 214 -1.11 -9.55 -3.39
C GLN A 214 -1.31 -9.33 -1.89
N MET A 215 -2.48 -8.84 -1.47
CA MET A 215 -2.81 -8.71 -0.04
C MET A 215 -2.86 -10.08 0.64
N ALA A 216 -3.52 -11.07 0.02
CA ALA A 216 -3.57 -12.42 0.56
C ALA A 216 -2.15 -13.03 0.72
N ARG A 217 -1.26 -12.82 -0.25
CA ARG A 217 0.15 -13.28 -0.20
C ARG A 217 0.98 -12.59 0.88
N LEU A 218 0.75 -11.30 1.11
CA LEU A 218 1.41 -10.59 2.22
C LEU A 218 1.02 -11.21 3.55
N VAL A 219 -0.25 -11.58 3.71
CA VAL A 219 -0.78 -12.19 4.95
C VAL A 219 -0.35 -13.64 5.12
N SER A 220 -0.44 -14.47 4.08
CA SER A 220 -0.13 -15.90 4.19
C SER A 220 1.34 -16.20 4.46
N GLY A 221 2.22 -15.21 4.25
CA GLY A 221 3.65 -15.45 4.31
C GLY A 221 4.12 -16.46 3.25
N GLU A 222 3.28 -16.80 2.27
CA GLU A 222 3.70 -17.53 1.07
C GLU A 222 4.68 -16.62 0.32
N VAL A 223 5.95 -16.93 0.52
CA VAL A 223 7.11 -16.31 -0.12
C VAL A 223 7.90 -17.46 -0.73
N ALA A 224 8.44 -17.26 -1.93
CA ALA A 224 9.63 -18.00 -2.34
C ALA A 224 10.85 -17.51 -1.55
#